data_AF-A0A2W5FDI8-F1
#
_entry.id   AF-A0A2W5FDI8-F1
#
_cell.length_a   1.000
_cell.length_b   1.000
_cell.length_c   1.000
_cell.angle_alpha   90.00
_cell.angle_beta   90.00
_cell.angle_gamma   90.00
#
_symmetry.space_group_name_H-M   'P 1'
#
loop_
_entity.id
_entity.type
_entity.pdbx_description
1 polymer ?
#
loop_
_entity_poly.entity_id
_entity_poly.type
_entity_poly.pdbx_seq_one_letter_code
_entity_poly.pdbx_strand_id
1 'polypeptide(L)' 'MPTYRLRRFLNLLAGLRRCTVPDLIPIVRERRHSVLLRVAALRWLIHLAPLEVTQGRCYLARRRLVRQHYGV' A
#
# COMPACT_ATOMS: atom_id res chain seq x y z
N MET A 1 1.98 23.05 -10.23
CA MET A 1 0.61 22.51 -10.06
C MET A 1 0.68 20.98 -10.03
N PRO A 2 0.29 20.30 -8.93
CA PRO A 2 0.22 18.84 -8.95
C PRO A 2 -0.78 18.38 -10.01
N THR A 3 -0.36 17.46 -10.87
CA THR A 3 -1.25 16.90 -11.90
C THR A 3 -2.45 16.22 -11.24
N TYR A 4 -3.61 16.18 -11.93
CA TYR A 4 -4.85 15.59 -11.41
C TYR A 4 -4.64 14.17 -10.81
N ARG A 5 -3.77 13.37 -11.43
CA ARG A 5 -3.42 12.02 -10.97
C ARG A 5 -2.68 12.01 -9.63
N LEU A 6 -1.73 12.93 -9.44
CA LEU A 6 -1.00 13.06 -8.18
C LEU A 6 -1.94 13.50 -7.05
N ARG A 7 -2.79 14.50 -7.30
CA ARG A 7 -3.78 14.96 -6.32
C ARG A 7 -4.75 13.83 -5.92
N ARG A 8 -5.24 13.06 -6.90
CA ARG A 8 -6.08 11.89 -6.64
C ARG A 8 -5.35 10.84 -5.81
N PHE A 9 -4.09 10.56 -6.11
CA PHE A 9 -3.29 9.59 -5.34
C PHE A 9 -3.09 10.03 -3.88
N LEU A 10 -2.76 11.31 -3.65
CA LEU A 10 -2.60 11.87 -2.31
C LEU A 10 -3.91 11.80 -1.50
N ASN A 11 -5.05 12.09 -2.14
CA ASN A 11 -6.35 11.95 -1.49
C ASN A 11 -6.64 10.49 -1.08
N LEU A 12 -6.30 9.52 -1.93
CA LEU A 12 -6.44 8.10 -1.60
C LEU A 12 -5.54 7.69 -0.44
N LEU A 13 -4.30 8.17 -0.40
CA LEU A 13 -3.41 7.95 0.74
C LEU A 13 -3.98 8.55 2.04
N ALA A 14 -4.52 9.76 1.99
CA ALA A 14 -5.14 10.40 3.14
C ALA A 14 -6.37 9.63 3.63
N GLY A 15 -7.21 9.15 2.72
CA GLY A 15 -8.40 8.36 3.05
C GLY A 15 -8.10 7.03 3.74
N LEU A 16 -6.95 6.40 3.41
CA LEU A 16 -6.52 5.12 3.98
C LEU A 16 -5.73 5.26 5.29
N ARG A 17 -5.55 6.48 5.82
CA ARG A 17 -4.69 6.73 7.00
C ARG A 17 -5.09 5.95 8.25
N ARG A 18 -6.37 5.64 8.41
CA ARG A 18 -6.91 4.92 9.58
C ARG A 18 -7.12 3.43 9.33
N CYS A 19 -6.79 2.93 8.13
CA CYS A 19 -6.94 1.53 7.79
C CYS A 19 -5.85 0.70 8.46
N THR A 20 -6.25 -0.45 8.97
CA THR A 20 -5.35 -1.47 9.53
C THR A 20 -4.87 -2.43 8.45
N VAL A 21 -3.89 -3.28 8.76
CA VAL A 21 -3.39 -4.30 7.82
C VAL A 21 -4.53 -5.20 7.27
N PRO A 22 -5.46 -5.73 8.11
CA PRO A 22 -6.62 -6.47 7.63
C PRO A 22 -7.50 -5.73 6.62
N ASP A 23 -7.66 -4.41 6.78
CA ASP A 23 -8.47 -3.59 5.86
C ASP A 23 -7.78 -3.41 4.50
N LEU A 24 -6.45 -3.34 4.50
CA LEU A 24 -5.66 -3.02 3.30
C LEU A 24 -5.43 -4.23 2.39
N ILE A 25 -5.29 -5.43 2.95
CA ILE A 25 -5.08 -6.67 2.19
C ILE A 25 -6.15 -6.90 1.10
N PRO A 26 -7.47 -6.88 1.39
CA PRO A 26 -8.48 -7.11 0.36
C PRO A 26 -8.43 -6.04 -0.74
N ILE A 27 -8.16 -4.78 -0.36
CA ILE A 27 -8.04 -3.69 -1.33
C ILE A 27 -6.91 -3.96 -2.33
N VAL A 28 -5.75 -4.46 -1.88
CA VAL A 28 -4.62 -4.76 -2.77
C VAL A 28 -4.91 -5.98 -3.67
N ARG A 29 -5.54 -7.03 -3.12
CA ARG A 29 -5.79 -8.30 -3.82
C ARG A 29 -6.88 -8.20 -4.88
N GLU A 30 -7.98 -7.53 -4.57
CA GLU A 30 -9.17 -7.56 -5.41
C GLU A 30 -9.03 -6.67 -6.64
N ARG A 31 -9.33 -7.24 -7.82
CA ARG A 31 -9.23 -6.54 -9.10
C ARG A 31 -10.35 -5.52 -9.34
N ARG A 32 -11.41 -5.52 -8.53
CA ARG A 32 -12.51 -4.53 -8.62
C ARG A 32 -12.07 -3.11 -8.25
N HIS A 33 -10.98 -2.97 -7.49
CA HIS A 33 -10.46 -1.68 -7.10
C HIS A 33 -9.58 -1.05 -8.19
N SER A 34 -9.67 0.26 -8.34
CA SER A 34 -8.82 1.01 -9.27
C SER A 34 -7.33 0.79 -8.96
N VAL A 35 -6.50 0.74 -10.00
CA VAL A 35 -5.04 0.56 -9.86
C VAL A 35 -4.44 1.58 -8.89
N LEU A 36 -4.89 2.83 -8.93
CA LEU A 36 -4.37 3.89 -8.08
C LEU A 36 -4.70 3.66 -6.59
N LEU A 37 -5.91 3.16 -6.29
CA LEU A 37 -6.30 2.78 -4.94
C LEU A 37 -5.49 1.58 -4.43
N ARG A 38 -5.28 0.57 -5.29
CA ARG A 38 -4.47 -0.61 -4.97
C ARG A 38 -3.02 -0.23 -4.65
N VAL A 39 -2.45 0.71 -5.41
CA VAL A 39 -1.10 1.24 -5.16
C VAL A 39 -1.05 2.03 -3.85
N ALA A 40 -2.07 2.85 -3.55
CA ALA A 40 -2.15 3.58 -2.28
C ALA A 40 -2.25 2.64 -1.07
N ALA A 41 -3.09 1.60 -1.17
CA ALA A 41 -3.22 0.58 -0.14
C ALA A 41 -1.93 -0.21 0.07
N LEU A 42 -1.25 -0.60 -1.02
CA LEU A 42 0.04 -1.29 -0.93
C LEU A 42 1.10 -0.39 -0.26
N ARG A 43 1.09 0.92 -0.51
CA ARG A 43 2.03 1.85 0.14
C ARG A 43 1.82 1.90 1.65
N TRP A 44 0.57 1.95 2.10
CA TRP A 44 0.25 1.86 3.53
C TRP A 44 0.60 0.49 4.13
N LEU A 45 0.31 -0.60 3.42
CA LEU A 45 0.65 -1.95 3.86
C LEU A 45 2.17 -2.12 4.07
N ILE A 46 2.98 -1.53 3.18
CA ILE A 46 4.45 -1.49 3.31
C ILE A 46 4.91 -0.65 4.50
N HIS A 47 4.20 0.45 4.79
CA HIS A 47 4.52 1.34 5.90
C HIS A 47 4.19 0.71 7.26
N LEU A 48 3.07 0.00 7.36
CA LEU A 48 2.62 -0.69 8.56
C LEU A 48 3.28 -2.05 8.79
N ALA A 49 3.96 -2.60 7.79
CA ALA A 49 4.62 -3.89 7.91
C ALA A 49 5.72 -3.86 8.98
N PRO A 50 5.79 -4.88 9.85
CA PRO A 50 6.70 -4.86 10.97
C PRO A 50 8.15 -5.13 10.52
N LEU A 51 9.12 -4.81 11.39
CA LEU A 51 10.55 -4.86 11.03
C LEU A 51 11.03 -6.28 10.71
N GLU A 52 10.42 -7.30 11.32
CA GLU A 52 10.69 -8.72 11.08
C GLU A 52 10.37 -9.11 9.62
N VAL A 53 9.33 -8.49 9.04
CA VAL A 53 8.94 -8.71 7.64
C VAL A 53 9.78 -7.86 6.69
N THR A 54 10.03 -6.61 7.04
CA THR A 54 10.71 -5.65 6.15
C THR A 54 12.23 -5.76 6.18
N GLN A 55 12.79 -6.34 7.24
CA GLN A 55 14.21 -6.58 7.49
C GLN A 55 15.08 -5.32 7.33
N GLY A 56 14.52 -4.14 7.61
CA GLY A 56 15.21 -2.85 7.41
C GLY A 56 15.58 -2.53 5.95
N ARG A 57 15.08 -3.29 4.97
CA ARG A 57 15.49 -3.17 3.57
C ARG A 57 14.95 -1.89 2.91
N CYS A 58 15.62 -1.47 1.83
CA CYS A 58 15.19 -0.38 0.96
C CYS A 58 13.81 -0.67 0.34
N TYR A 59 13.11 0.39 -0.07
CA TYR A 59 11.70 0.34 -0.48
C TYR A 59 11.36 -0.76 -1.49
N LEU A 60 12.18 -0.94 -2.52
CA LEU A 60 11.91 -1.93 -3.57
C LEU A 60 11.96 -3.38 -3.04
N ALA A 61 12.94 -3.69 -2.19
CA ALA A 61 13.05 -4.98 -1.52
C ALA A 61 11.94 -5.16 -0.49
N ARG A 62 11.67 -4.13 0.31
CA ARG A 62 10.56 -4.10 1.28
C ARG A 62 9.22 -4.42 0.63
N ARG A 63 8.93 -3.79 -0.52
CA ARG A 63 7.72 -4.06 -1.29
C ARG A 63 7.58 -5.52 -1.69
N ARG A 64 8.68 -6.19 -2.10
CA ARG A 64 8.66 -7.60 -2.49
C ARG A 64 8.39 -8.50 -1.27
N LEU A 65 9.10 -8.27 -0.16
CA LEU A 65 8.92 -9.02 1.09
C LEU A 65 7.51 -8.90 1.65
N VAL A 66 6.96 -7.68 1.68
CA VAL A 66 5.60 -7.40 2.16
C VAL A 66 4.55 -8.11 1.28
N ARG A 67 4.73 -8.08 -0.04
CA ARG A 67 3.85 -8.79 -0.97
C ARG A 67 3.89 -10.30 -0.78
N GLN A 68 5.09 -10.85 -0.59
CA GLN A 68 5.28 -12.27 -0.31
C GLN A 68 4.65 -12.67 1.03
N HIS A 69 4.86 -11.88 2.09
CA HIS A 69 4.35 -12.16 3.42
C HIS A 69 2.82 -12.13 3.50
N TYR A 70 2.17 -11.12 2.90
CA TYR A 70 0.71 -10.99 2.93
C TYR A 70 -0.02 -11.67 1.75
N GLY A 71 0.71 -12.24 0.79
CA GLY A 71 0.13 -12.90 -0.38
C GLY A 71 -0.63 -11.98 -1.33
N VAL A 72 -0.09 -10.78 -1.63
CA VAL A 72 -0.74 -9.72 -2.43
C VAL A 72 0.06 -9.25 -3.64
#